data_AF-A0AA96VDY9-F1
#
_entry.id   AF-A0AA96VDY9-F1
#
_cell.length_a   1.000
_cell.length_b   1.000
_cell.length_c   1.000
_cell.angle_alpha   90.00
_cell.angle_beta   90.00
_cell.angle_gamma   90.00
#
_symmetry.space_group_name_H-M   'P 1'
#
loop_
_entity.id
_entity.type
_entity.pdbx_description
1 polymer ?
#
loop_
_entity_poly.entity_id
_entity_poly.type
_entity_poly.pdbx_seq_one_letter_code
_entity_poly.pdbx_strand_id
1 'polypeptide(L)'
;MDKELVLRKVKEAFPNAVQHETNSYTAFSVENKKDKKRNFIEISKSRVGIKVAILSRFLSSQEKTLFTIAPKQHGWAIDANCYIQSEEDIDRVLPFIRKSYEGVRLSEKPFAEVNEQVIKERDKMKSTLKTSLITSYNLILRGAPGTGKTYLAKQIAEELTDGHPEQIGFVQFHPSYDYTDFVEGLRPVKDDSGEIKFDIKPGIFKEFCQRAIKSSKSGGQDNFDEAWEKFWEAVSDEPDGYKMKTLKGKPMNLVAYEKGDMTGVTEKESDSRFYNRNQCYNVYRGLPGTPKGGFDTYRKAIIKEMAEKFDLKPYHAPEDIQSDKKFVFIIDEINRGEISKIFGELFYAIDPGYRGKKGAISTQYANMHEGEEKFYIPENVYIIGTMNDIDRSVDSFDFAMRRRFRFVEIKAEDCLGMWKNQLDDSKILEATIRLRHLNQAIEKIADLNRNYHIGPSYFLALPQLDYDYERLWQDYIQPLLEEYLRGSYQEAEQLEELKAAFDKLEEMDDVD
;
A
#
# COMPACT_ATOMS: atom_id res chain seq x y z
N MET A 1 49.93 -27.36 -13.70
CA MET A 1 49.76 -26.43 -12.57
C MET A 1 50.21 -27.05 -11.28
N ASP A 2 50.80 -26.23 -10.41
CA ASP A 2 51.31 -26.66 -9.11
C ASP A 2 50.19 -26.72 -8.06
N LYS A 3 50.11 -27.84 -7.33
CA LYS A 3 49.19 -27.99 -6.19
C LYS A 3 49.52 -26.97 -5.11
N GLU A 4 50.81 -26.65 -4.93
CA GLU A 4 51.31 -25.71 -3.93
C GLU A 4 50.75 -24.29 -4.13
N LEU A 5 50.58 -23.86 -5.39
CA LEU A 5 50.03 -22.55 -5.72
C LEU A 5 48.55 -22.44 -5.30
N VAL A 6 47.75 -23.48 -5.58
CA VAL A 6 46.34 -23.53 -5.18
C VAL A 6 46.21 -23.52 -3.66
N LEU A 7 47.04 -24.30 -2.96
CA LEU A 7 47.07 -24.33 -1.50
C LEU A 7 47.41 -22.95 -0.90
N ARG A 8 48.40 -22.25 -1.49
CA ARG A 8 48.80 -20.91 -1.04
C ARG A 8 47.68 -19.89 -1.19
N LYS A 9 47.05 -19.81 -2.37
CA LYS A 9 45.93 -18.89 -2.61
C LYS A 9 44.74 -19.17 -1.69
N VAL A 10 44.41 -20.45 -1.44
CA VAL A 10 43.34 -20.82 -0.50
C VAL A 10 43.71 -20.43 0.92
N LYS A 11 44.95 -20.63 1.35
CA LYS A 11 45.41 -20.23 2.69
C LYS A 11 45.40 -18.71 2.88
N GLU A 12 45.77 -17.95 1.85
CA GLU A 12 45.69 -16.49 1.85
C GLU A 12 44.23 -15.99 1.91
N ALA A 13 43.32 -16.64 1.18
CA ALA A 13 41.90 -16.29 1.17
C ALA A 13 41.15 -16.67 2.47
N PHE A 14 41.62 -17.71 3.18
CA PHE A 14 40.99 -18.26 4.38
C PHE A 14 42.02 -18.43 5.51
N PRO A 15 42.54 -17.34 6.10
CA PRO A 15 43.64 -17.40 7.07
C PRO A 15 43.28 -18.17 8.36
N ASN A 16 41.99 -18.23 8.70
CA ASN A 16 41.49 -18.94 9.87
C ASN A 16 41.19 -20.43 9.61
N ALA A 17 41.43 -20.93 8.40
CA ALA A 17 41.21 -22.32 8.07
C ALA A 17 42.37 -23.21 8.53
N VAL A 18 42.04 -24.34 9.15
CA VAL A 18 43.01 -25.35 9.55
C VAL A 18 43.25 -26.32 8.40
N GLN A 19 44.48 -26.33 7.89
CA GLN A 19 44.92 -27.24 6.83
C GLN A 19 45.27 -28.61 7.42
N HIS A 20 44.76 -29.68 6.80
CA HIS A 20 45.06 -31.06 7.14
C HIS A 20 45.47 -31.85 5.90
N GLU A 21 46.64 -32.47 5.93
CA GLU A 21 47.16 -33.27 4.81
C GLU A 21 46.92 -34.77 5.03
N THR A 22 46.48 -35.45 3.98
CA THR A 22 46.29 -36.90 3.94
C THR A 22 47.07 -37.50 2.76
N ASN A 23 47.15 -38.83 2.72
CA ASN A 23 47.80 -39.55 1.61
C ASN A 23 47.13 -39.33 0.25
N SER A 24 45.87 -38.87 0.20
CA SER A 24 45.08 -38.74 -1.03
C SER A 24 44.66 -37.30 -1.36
N TYR A 25 44.57 -36.41 -0.37
CA TYR A 25 44.15 -35.01 -0.54
C TYR A 25 44.62 -34.12 0.60
N THR A 26 44.56 -32.80 0.39
CA THR A 26 44.72 -31.78 1.43
C THR A 26 43.35 -31.14 1.68
N ALA A 27 42.85 -31.21 2.91
CA ALA A 27 41.60 -30.58 3.32
C ALA A 27 41.87 -29.27 4.05
N PHE A 28 40.93 -28.33 3.93
CA PHE A 28 40.83 -27.20 4.85
C PHE A 28 39.53 -27.32 5.64
N SER A 29 39.66 -27.08 6.93
CA SER A 29 38.57 -27.14 7.89
C SER A 29 38.41 -25.81 8.62
N VAL A 30 37.19 -25.55 9.05
CA VAL A 30 36.85 -24.40 9.90
C VAL A 30 36.00 -24.91 11.06
N GLU A 31 36.17 -24.30 12.23
CA GLU A 31 35.28 -24.56 13.36
C GLU A 31 33.91 -23.95 13.06
N ASN A 32 32.87 -24.77 13.22
CA ASN A 32 31.51 -24.30 13.16
C ASN A 32 31.07 -23.74 14.52
N LYS A 33 29.90 -23.09 14.59
CA LYS A 33 29.32 -22.53 15.84
C LYS A 33 29.17 -23.50 17.02
N LYS A 34 29.32 -24.81 16.81
CA LYS A 34 29.25 -25.84 17.87
C LYS A 34 30.63 -26.36 18.27
N ASP A 35 31.68 -25.57 18.00
CA ASP A 35 33.09 -25.88 18.20
C ASP A 35 33.53 -27.19 17.50
N LYS A 36 32.82 -27.59 16.44
CA LYS A 36 33.17 -28.79 15.66
C LYS A 36 33.92 -28.37 14.40
N LYS A 37 35.16 -28.85 14.28
CA LYS A 37 35.94 -28.75 13.05
C LYS A 37 35.27 -29.54 11.94
N ARG A 38 35.05 -28.89 10.80
CA ARG A 38 34.42 -29.48 9.62
C ARG A 38 35.16 -29.03 8.37
N ASN A 39 35.36 -29.95 7.44
CA ASN A 39 36.00 -29.66 6.16
C ASN A 39 35.02 -28.86 5.28
N PHE A 40 35.50 -27.79 4.65
CA PHE A 40 34.75 -27.02 3.66
C PHE A 40 35.32 -27.16 2.23
N ILE A 41 36.55 -27.67 2.11
CA ILE A 41 37.20 -27.88 0.82
C ILE A 41 38.22 -29.02 0.91
N GLU A 42 38.32 -29.80 -0.16
CA GLU A 42 39.34 -30.81 -0.38
C GLU A 42 40.06 -30.57 -1.71
N ILE A 43 41.39 -30.65 -1.69
CA ILE A 43 42.27 -30.38 -2.83
C ILE A 43 43.14 -31.60 -3.10
N SER A 44 43.04 -32.18 -4.29
CA SER A 44 43.79 -33.39 -4.67
C SER A 44 44.37 -33.28 -6.08
N LYS A 45 45.45 -34.03 -6.33
CA LYS A 45 46.05 -34.10 -7.66
C LYS A 45 45.28 -35.14 -8.50
N SER A 46 44.91 -34.77 -9.72
CA SER A 46 44.24 -35.64 -10.68
C SER A 46 45.03 -35.70 -12.00
N ARG A 47 44.71 -36.69 -12.85
CA ARG A 47 45.25 -36.81 -14.22
C ARG A 47 44.86 -35.61 -15.11
N VAL A 48 43.79 -34.90 -14.77
CA VAL A 48 43.19 -33.83 -15.59
C VAL A 48 43.48 -32.42 -15.02
N GLY A 49 44.17 -32.31 -13.88
CA GLY A 49 44.48 -31.04 -13.21
C GLY A 49 44.46 -31.15 -11.68
N ILE A 50 44.41 -30.00 -11.00
CA ILE A 50 44.17 -29.98 -9.55
C ILE A 50 42.66 -30.05 -9.32
N LYS A 51 42.20 -31.10 -8.63
CA LYS A 51 40.79 -31.27 -8.31
C LYS A 51 40.49 -30.50 -7.02
N VAL A 52 39.52 -29.59 -7.09
CA VAL A 52 38.96 -28.88 -5.93
C VAL A 52 37.54 -29.38 -5.70
N ALA A 53 37.29 -29.85 -4.48
CA ALA A 53 35.98 -30.32 -4.06
C ALA A 53 35.44 -29.45 -2.93
N ILE A 54 34.17 -29.03 -3.03
CA ILE A 54 33.46 -28.17 -2.07
C ILE A 54 32.09 -28.78 -1.72
N LEU A 55 31.37 -28.19 -0.75
CA LEU A 55 30.07 -28.67 -0.31
C LEU A 55 28.95 -28.12 -1.22
N SER A 56 28.34 -28.99 -2.04
CA SER A 56 27.29 -28.64 -2.99
C SER A 56 26.05 -28.04 -2.33
N ARG A 57 25.80 -28.36 -1.06
CA ARG A 57 24.63 -27.86 -0.31
C ARG A 57 24.62 -26.34 -0.12
N PHE A 58 25.77 -25.69 -0.22
CA PHE A 58 25.91 -24.24 -0.12
C PHE A 58 25.96 -23.54 -1.48
N LEU A 59 25.74 -24.30 -2.56
CA LEU A 59 25.64 -23.78 -3.92
C LEU A 59 24.16 -23.71 -4.33
N SER A 60 23.80 -22.67 -5.07
CA SER A 60 22.48 -22.56 -5.72
C SER A 60 22.31 -23.63 -6.81
N SER A 61 21.07 -23.82 -7.27
CA SER A 61 20.76 -24.76 -8.37
C SER A 61 21.50 -24.42 -9.66
N GLN A 62 21.69 -23.13 -9.97
CA GLN A 62 22.42 -22.70 -11.16
C GLN A 62 23.93 -22.92 -10.99
N GLU A 63 24.49 -22.62 -9.82
CA GLU A 63 25.92 -22.81 -9.56
C GLU A 63 26.33 -24.28 -9.56
N LYS A 64 25.47 -25.19 -9.11
CA LYS A 64 25.71 -26.63 -9.17
C LYS A 64 25.99 -27.13 -10.59
N THR A 65 25.48 -26.46 -11.62
CA THR A 65 25.74 -26.82 -13.03
C THR A 65 27.20 -26.62 -13.43
N LEU A 66 27.95 -25.82 -12.68
CA LEU A 66 29.38 -25.57 -12.89
C LEU A 66 30.29 -26.67 -12.33
N PHE A 67 29.72 -27.63 -11.59
CA PHE A 67 30.46 -28.67 -10.87
C PHE A 67 30.00 -30.08 -11.25
N THR A 68 30.92 -31.04 -11.15
CA THR A 68 30.57 -32.47 -11.17
C THR A 68 30.20 -32.93 -9.77
N ILE A 69 28.94 -33.28 -9.55
CA ILE A 69 28.43 -33.68 -8.24
C ILE A 69 28.60 -35.20 -8.04
N ALA A 70 29.31 -35.59 -6.97
CA ALA A 70 29.45 -36.99 -6.58
C ALA A 70 28.14 -37.54 -5.96
N PRO A 71 27.87 -38.86 -6.04
CA PRO A 71 26.66 -39.45 -5.46
C PRO A 71 26.53 -39.15 -3.97
N LYS A 72 25.30 -38.84 -3.49
CA LYS A 72 25.02 -38.48 -2.10
C LYS A 72 25.59 -39.51 -1.11
N GLN A 73 26.59 -39.10 -0.35
CA GLN A 73 26.98 -39.76 0.89
C GLN A 73 26.32 -39.04 2.07
N HIS A 74 25.85 -39.77 3.09
CA HIS A 74 25.21 -39.16 4.26
C HIS A 74 26.21 -38.27 5.03
N GLY A 75 25.75 -37.15 5.59
CA GLY A 75 26.57 -36.25 6.42
C GLY A 75 27.18 -35.06 5.67
N TRP A 76 28.25 -34.46 6.21
CA TRP A 76 28.98 -33.29 5.64
C TRP A 76 29.98 -33.71 4.55
N ALA A 77 29.57 -34.61 3.65
CA ALA A 77 30.45 -35.09 2.60
C ALA A 77 30.64 -34.00 1.53
N ILE A 78 31.90 -33.67 1.25
CA ILE A 78 32.30 -32.77 0.16
C ILE A 78 32.04 -33.48 -1.17
N ASP A 79 31.23 -32.88 -2.04
CA ASP A 79 30.59 -33.60 -3.16
C ASP A 79 30.57 -32.83 -4.48
N ALA A 80 30.76 -31.51 -4.51
CA ALA A 80 30.85 -30.71 -5.75
C ALA A 80 32.30 -30.56 -6.20
N ASN A 81 32.65 -31.11 -7.36
CA ASN A 81 34.02 -31.18 -7.86
C ASN A 81 34.23 -30.29 -9.09
N CYS A 82 35.35 -29.58 -9.13
CA CYS A 82 35.86 -28.89 -10.31
C CYS A 82 37.36 -29.15 -10.49
N TYR A 83 37.90 -28.79 -11.66
CA TYR A 83 39.30 -29.01 -12.01
C TYR A 83 39.94 -27.68 -12.40
N ILE A 84 41.07 -27.39 -11.77
CA ILE A 84 41.84 -26.16 -11.94
C ILE A 84 43.04 -26.47 -12.86
N GLN A 85 43.14 -25.74 -13.97
CA GLN A 85 44.18 -25.93 -15.00
C GLN A 85 45.04 -24.67 -15.23
N SER A 86 44.48 -23.49 -14.97
CA SER A 86 45.14 -22.18 -14.95
C SER A 86 44.97 -21.41 -13.63
N GLU A 87 45.73 -20.34 -13.43
CA GLU A 87 45.57 -19.47 -12.26
C GLU A 87 44.22 -18.75 -12.26
N GLU A 88 43.68 -18.41 -13.44
CA GLU A 88 42.34 -17.81 -13.61
C GLU A 88 41.22 -18.74 -13.10
N ASP A 89 41.40 -20.06 -13.22
CA ASP A 89 40.43 -21.03 -12.69
C ASP A 89 40.34 -20.97 -11.16
N ILE A 90 41.44 -20.60 -10.47
CA ILE A 90 41.45 -20.44 -9.01
C ILE A 90 40.54 -19.27 -8.64
N ASP A 91 40.76 -18.12 -9.30
CA ASP A 91 40.01 -16.90 -9.02
C ASP A 91 38.52 -17.08 -9.33
N ARG A 92 38.19 -17.86 -10.38
CA ARG A 92 36.82 -18.25 -10.70
C ARG A 92 36.16 -19.14 -9.62
N VAL A 93 36.95 -19.97 -8.94
CA VAL A 93 36.41 -20.96 -7.98
C VAL A 93 36.39 -20.44 -6.54
N LEU A 94 37.23 -19.46 -6.19
CA LEU A 94 37.30 -18.85 -4.86
C LEU A 94 35.94 -18.40 -4.27
N PRO A 95 35.01 -17.78 -5.03
CA PRO A 95 33.68 -17.42 -4.51
C PRO A 95 32.88 -18.63 -4.01
N PHE A 96 32.97 -19.78 -4.69
CA PHE A 96 32.25 -20.99 -4.29
C PHE A 96 32.92 -21.69 -3.10
N ILE A 97 34.26 -21.62 -3.00
CA ILE A 97 34.99 -22.04 -1.81
C ILE A 97 34.56 -21.20 -0.61
N ARG A 98 34.41 -19.88 -0.79
CA ARG A 98 33.92 -18.97 0.25
C ARG A 98 32.52 -19.33 0.72
N LYS A 99 31.59 -19.63 -0.19
CA LYS A 99 30.25 -20.15 0.16
C LYS A 99 30.30 -21.44 0.98
N SER A 100 31.19 -22.36 0.60
CA SER A 100 31.41 -23.59 1.35
C SER A 100 32.00 -23.33 2.75
N TYR A 101 32.99 -22.43 2.84
CA TYR A 101 33.63 -22.00 4.09
C TYR A 101 32.63 -21.35 5.05
N GLU A 102 31.87 -20.37 4.57
CA GLU A 102 30.86 -19.65 5.35
C GLU A 102 29.73 -20.58 5.76
N GLY A 103 29.24 -21.43 4.85
CA GLY A 103 28.21 -22.43 5.18
C GLY A 103 28.64 -23.42 6.26
N VAL A 104 29.91 -23.84 6.26
CA VAL A 104 30.45 -24.69 7.34
C VAL A 104 30.59 -23.93 8.65
N ARG A 105 31.13 -22.70 8.60
CA ARG A 105 31.35 -21.87 9.78
C ARG A 105 30.03 -21.51 10.48
N LEU A 106 29.00 -21.19 9.71
CA LEU A 106 27.70 -20.69 10.21
C LEU A 106 26.72 -21.81 10.62
N SER A 107 26.91 -23.05 10.15
CA SER A 107 26.14 -24.24 10.56
C SER A 107 24.63 -24.25 10.23
N GLU A 108 24.21 -23.59 9.15
CA GLU A 108 22.80 -23.54 8.75
C GLU A 108 22.31 -24.74 7.91
N LYS A 109 20.97 -24.86 7.85
CA LYS A 109 20.23 -25.57 6.79
C LYS A 109 20.62 -24.99 5.41
N PRO A 110 20.43 -25.71 4.28
CA PRO A 110 20.75 -25.18 2.96
C PRO A 110 20.10 -23.81 2.77
N PHE A 111 20.90 -22.82 2.35
CA PHE A 111 20.51 -21.43 2.12
C PHE A 111 19.16 -21.26 1.35
N ALA A 112 18.84 -22.19 0.46
CA ALA A 112 17.57 -22.24 -0.27
C ALA A 112 16.33 -22.49 0.63
N GLU A 113 16.45 -23.20 1.75
CA GLU A 113 15.34 -23.55 2.64
C GLU A 113 14.90 -22.38 3.52
N VAL A 114 15.83 -21.52 3.96
CA VAL A 114 15.52 -20.31 4.76
C VAL A 114 14.74 -19.31 3.92
N ASN A 115 15.19 -19.07 2.68
CA ASN A 115 14.48 -18.19 1.75
C ASN A 115 13.05 -18.71 1.47
N GLU A 116 12.88 -20.00 1.23
CA GLU A 116 11.56 -20.58 0.95
C GLU A 116 10.60 -20.46 2.14
N GLN A 117 11.10 -20.58 3.38
CA GLN A 117 10.30 -20.43 4.59
C GLN A 117 9.84 -18.98 4.78
N VAL A 118 10.75 -18.01 4.66
CA VAL A 118 10.43 -16.57 4.81
C VAL A 118 9.39 -16.13 3.76
N ILE A 119 9.44 -16.69 2.54
CA ILE A 119 8.46 -16.42 1.48
C ILE A 119 7.10 -16.98 1.84
N LYS A 120 7.04 -18.24 2.30
CA LYS A 120 5.79 -18.86 2.74
C LYS A 120 5.15 -18.06 3.88
N GLU A 121 5.96 -17.53 4.77
CA GLU A 121 5.51 -16.67 5.87
C GLU A 121 4.97 -15.33 5.39
N ARG A 122 5.64 -14.66 4.44
CA ARG A 122 5.14 -13.43 3.82
C ARG A 122 3.80 -13.63 3.12
N ASP A 123 3.68 -14.66 2.28
CA ASP A 123 2.42 -14.93 1.56
C ASP A 123 1.29 -15.30 2.53
N LYS A 124 1.60 -16.08 3.57
CA LYS A 124 0.67 -16.39 4.65
C LYS A 124 0.23 -15.13 5.41
N MET A 125 1.16 -14.23 5.72
CA MET A 125 0.85 -12.94 6.37
C MET A 125 -0.10 -12.11 5.49
N LYS A 126 0.24 -11.93 4.22
CA LYS A 126 -0.59 -11.17 3.27
C LYS A 126 -2.00 -11.78 3.14
N SER A 127 -2.11 -13.10 3.03
CA SER A 127 -3.40 -13.79 3.02
C SER A 127 -4.19 -13.56 4.32
N THR A 128 -3.51 -13.57 5.47
CA THR A 128 -4.13 -13.30 6.78
C THR A 128 -4.63 -11.86 6.88
N LEU A 129 -3.87 -10.90 6.36
CA LEU A 129 -4.25 -9.49 6.32
C LEU A 129 -5.43 -9.24 5.38
N LYS A 130 -5.45 -9.89 4.20
CA LYS A 130 -6.60 -9.85 3.28
C LYS A 130 -7.88 -10.36 3.96
N THR A 131 -7.83 -11.51 4.61
CA THR A 131 -8.97 -12.03 5.41
C THR A 131 -9.36 -11.08 6.54
N SER A 132 -8.37 -10.48 7.21
CA SER A 132 -8.61 -9.50 8.25
C SER A 132 -9.33 -8.26 7.71
N LEU A 133 -8.93 -7.76 6.54
CA LEU A 133 -9.59 -6.64 5.87
C LEU A 133 -11.02 -7.00 5.46
N ILE A 134 -11.24 -8.17 4.88
CA ILE A 134 -12.59 -8.61 4.46
C ILE A 134 -13.54 -8.71 5.65
N THR A 135 -13.07 -9.24 6.78
CA THR A 135 -13.87 -9.45 7.98
C THR A 135 -14.12 -8.15 8.77
N SER A 136 -13.13 -7.25 8.82
CA SER A 136 -13.21 -6.02 9.63
C SER A 136 -13.58 -4.76 8.85
N TYR A 137 -13.51 -4.80 7.51
CA TYR A 137 -13.68 -3.69 6.56
C TYR A 137 -12.68 -2.52 6.68
N ASN A 138 -12.09 -2.32 7.84
CA ASN A 138 -11.14 -1.26 8.13
C ASN A 138 -9.91 -1.86 8.85
N LEU A 139 -8.74 -1.74 8.25
CA LEU A 139 -7.49 -2.30 8.76
C LEU A 139 -6.45 -1.18 8.90
N ILE A 140 -5.73 -1.13 10.02
CA ILE A 140 -4.54 -0.28 10.18
C ILE A 140 -3.32 -1.16 10.28
N LEU A 141 -2.39 -0.97 9.34
CA LEU A 141 -1.05 -1.53 9.36
C LEU A 141 -0.15 -0.55 10.10
N ARG A 142 0.31 -0.93 11.29
CA ARG A 142 1.21 -0.12 12.12
C ARG A 142 2.55 -0.81 12.30
N GLY A 143 3.56 -0.06 12.70
CA GLY A 143 4.87 -0.61 13.06
C GLY A 143 6.00 0.31 12.66
N ALA A 144 7.22 -0.19 12.84
CA ALA A 144 8.44 0.57 12.62
C ALA A 144 8.61 1.05 11.17
N PRO A 145 9.38 2.12 10.92
CA PRO A 145 9.59 2.62 9.55
C PRO A 145 10.37 1.60 8.71
N GLY A 146 10.12 1.63 7.41
CA GLY A 146 10.80 0.75 6.47
C GLY A 146 10.35 -0.73 6.47
N THR A 147 9.25 -1.06 7.14
CA THR A 147 8.63 -2.40 7.08
C THR A 147 7.72 -2.62 5.86
N GLY A 148 7.61 -1.63 4.96
CA GLY A 148 6.87 -1.78 3.70
C GLY A 148 5.35 -1.82 3.84
N LYS A 149 4.79 -1.23 4.90
CA LYS A 149 3.33 -1.20 5.16
C LYS A 149 2.53 -0.66 3.98
N THR A 150 2.95 0.46 3.39
CA THR A 150 2.31 1.08 2.21
C THR A 150 2.37 0.17 0.98
N TYR A 151 3.50 -0.50 0.78
CA TYR A 151 3.64 -1.47 -0.30
C TYR A 151 2.72 -2.68 -0.08
N LEU A 152 2.66 -3.21 1.13
CA LEU A 152 1.78 -4.31 1.51
C LEU A 152 0.29 -3.95 1.36
N ALA A 153 -0.10 -2.72 1.74
CA ALA A 153 -1.45 -2.21 1.54
C ALA A 153 -1.84 -2.19 0.05
N LYS A 154 -0.94 -1.73 -0.82
CA LYS A 154 -1.14 -1.72 -2.28
C LYS A 154 -1.27 -3.14 -2.84
N GLN A 155 -0.41 -4.08 -2.42
CA GLN A 155 -0.51 -5.48 -2.85
C GLN A 155 -1.84 -6.13 -2.43
N ILE A 156 -2.31 -5.87 -1.20
CA ILE A 156 -3.61 -6.39 -0.74
C ILE A 156 -4.75 -5.77 -1.55
N ALA A 157 -4.68 -4.47 -1.86
CA ALA A 157 -5.68 -3.79 -2.67
C ALA A 157 -5.73 -4.35 -4.10
N GLU A 158 -4.59 -4.53 -4.75
CA GLU A 158 -4.47 -5.14 -6.08
C GLU A 158 -5.08 -6.55 -6.08
N GLU A 159 -4.75 -7.39 -5.10
CA GLU A 159 -5.30 -8.76 -5.01
C GLU A 159 -6.78 -8.83 -4.66
N LEU A 160 -7.33 -7.82 -3.97
CA LEU A 160 -8.75 -7.80 -3.58
C LEU A 160 -9.64 -7.23 -4.69
N THR A 161 -9.05 -6.44 -5.59
CA THR A 161 -9.74 -5.77 -6.71
C THR A 161 -9.42 -6.42 -8.06
N ASP A 162 -8.77 -7.59 -8.07
CA ASP A 162 -8.30 -8.28 -9.28
C ASP A 162 -7.44 -7.38 -10.21
N GLY A 163 -6.70 -6.44 -9.60
CA GLY A 163 -5.83 -5.50 -10.29
C GLY A 163 -6.54 -4.33 -10.98
N HIS A 164 -7.84 -4.11 -10.71
CA HIS A 164 -8.63 -3.03 -11.31
C HIS A 164 -8.33 -1.67 -10.66
N PRO A 165 -7.56 -0.76 -11.31
CA PRO A 165 -7.06 0.45 -10.65
C PRO A 165 -8.18 1.44 -10.28
N GLU A 166 -9.30 1.45 -11.00
CA GLU A 166 -10.43 2.32 -10.73
C GLU A 166 -11.15 1.99 -9.40
N GLN A 167 -10.91 0.78 -8.88
CA GLN A 167 -11.43 0.28 -7.61
C GLN A 167 -10.47 0.55 -6.44
N ILE A 168 -9.29 1.12 -6.70
CA ILE A 168 -8.28 1.45 -5.68
C ILE A 168 -8.19 2.97 -5.54
N GLY A 169 -8.41 3.46 -4.33
CA GLY A 169 -8.16 4.84 -3.94
C GLY A 169 -6.89 4.93 -3.10
N PHE A 170 -6.15 6.03 -3.22
CA PHE A 170 -4.95 6.26 -2.41
C PHE A 170 -4.89 7.75 -2.04
N VAL A 171 -4.62 8.01 -0.77
CA VAL A 171 -4.32 9.35 -0.25
C VAL A 171 -3.24 9.21 0.83
N GLN A 172 -2.43 10.24 1.00
CA GLN A 172 -1.51 10.37 2.14
C GLN A 172 -1.98 11.55 2.99
N PHE A 173 -2.13 11.34 4.30
CA PHE A 173 -2.49 12.42 5.21
C PHE A 173 -1.28 13.26 5.60
N HIS A 174 -1.54 14.55 5.80
CA HIS A 174 -0.58 15.53 6.27
C HIS A 174 -1.27 16.47 7.28
N PRO A 175 -0.54 17.23 8.11
CA PRO A 175 -1.13 18.02 9.19
C PRO A 175 -2.19 19.04 8.74
N SER A 176 -2.09 19.54 7.50
CA SER A 176 -3.06 20.49 6.93
C SER A 176 -4.23 19.83 6.18
N TYR A 177 -4.34 18.50 6.19
CA TYR A 177 -5.39 17.78 5.44
C TYR A 177 -6.71 17.88 6.21
N ASP A 178 -7.81 18.23 5.54
CA ASP A 178 -9.08 18.51 6.22
C ASP A 178 -10.28 17.83 5.54
N TYR A 179 -11.45 17.93 6.18
CA TYR A 179 -12.75 17.49 5.69
C TYR A 179 -13.03 17.98 4.26
N THR A 180 -12.65 19.21 3.95
CA THR A 180 -12.90 19.80 2.62
C THR A 180 -12.19 19.10 1.48
N ASP A 181 -11.08 18.42 1.78
CA ASP A 181 -10.29 17.65 0.82
C ASP A 181 -10.75 16.19 0.75
N PHE A 182 -11.24 15.66 1.88
CA PHE A 182 -11.59 14.24 2.02
C PHE A 182 -13.04 13.93 1.65
N VAL A 183 -13.98 14.73 2.18
CA VAL A 183 -15.42 14.47 2.09
C VAL A 183 -16.07 15.42 1.10
N GLU A 184 -16.04 16.72 1.36
CA GLU A 184 -16.50 17.76 0.43
C GLU A 184 -16.22 19.16 0.98
N GLY A 185 -16.10 20.15 0.09
CA GLY A 185 -15.97 21.54 0.49
C GLY A 185 -16.22 22.53 -0.64
N LEU A 186 -16.31 23.79 -0.26
CA LEU A 186 -16.46 24.91 -1.20
C LEU A 186 -15.13 25.19 -1.90
N ARG A 187 -15.16 25.24 -3.24
CA ARG A 187 -14.01 25.55 -4.10
C ARG A 187 -14.34 26.71 -5.03
N PRO A 188 -13.41 27.65 -5.23
CA PRO A 188 -13.63 28.74 -6.17
C PRO A 188 -13.68 28.21 -7.61
N VAL A 189 -14.68 28.63 -8.38
CA VAL A 189 -14.87 28.34 -9.80
C VAL A 189 -15.06 29.68 -10.52
N LYS A 190 -14.43 29.83 -11.69
CA LYS A 190 -14.67 31.01 -12.53
C LYS A 190 -15.87 30.75 -13.41
N ASP A 191 -16.81 31.67 -13.43
CA ASP A 191 -17.88 31.64 -14.43
C ASP A 191 -17.44 32.27 -15.75
N ASP A 192 -18.30 32.18 -16.76
CA ASP A 192 -18.06 32.71 -18.12
C ASP A 192 -17.87 34.23 -18.16
N SER A 193 -18.30 34.95 -17.11
CA SER A 193 -18.11 36.39 -16.94
C SER A 193 -16.76 36.75 -16.29
N GLY A 194 -16.03 35.75 -15.80
CA GLY A 194 -14.75 35.92 -15.11
C GLY A 194 -14.89 36.20 -13.60
N GLU A 195 -16.10 36.16 -13.05
CA GLU A 195 -16.34 36.30 -11.61
C GLU A 195 -16.02 34.99 -10.87
N ILE A 196 -15.50 35.10 -9.64
CA ILE A 196 -15.20 33.94 -8.79
C ILE A 196 -16.48 33.59 -8.01
N LYS A 197 -17.02 32.40 -8.29
CA LYS A 197 -18.10 31.75 -7.54
C LYS A 197 -17.55 30.60 -6.69
N PHE A 198 -18.32 30.10 -5.75
CA PHE A 198 -17.92 28.96 -4.91
C PHE A 198 -18.87 27.79 -5.12
N ASP A 199 -18.36 26.70 -5.68
CA ASP A 199 -19.10 25.44 -5.84
C ASP A 199 -18.74 24.46 -4.74
N ILE A 200 -19.71 23.64 -4.33
CA ILE A 200 -19.41 22.45 -3.54
C ILE A 200 -18.82 21.39 -4.45
N LYS A 201 -17.62 20.93 -4.11
CA LYS A 201 -16.98 19.80 -4.78
C LYS A 201 -16.82 18.63 -3.81
N PRO A 202 -17.10 17.39 -4.25
CA PRO A 202 -16.82 16.21 -3.45
C PRO A 202 -15.31 16.08 -3.23
N GLY A 203 -14.92 15.62 -2.04
CA GLY A 203 -13.55 15.26 -1.73
C GLY A 203 -13.21 13.85 -2.23
N ILE A 204 -11.93 13.49 -2.15
CA ILE A 204 -11.38 12.26 -2.74
C ILE A 204 -12.09 10.99 -2.28
N PHE A 205 -12.50 10.92 -1.01
CA PHE A 205 -13.16 9.74 -0.46
C PHE A 205 -14.65 9.69 -0.82
N LYS A 206 -15.34 10.83 -0.84
CA LYS A 206 -16.73 10.90 -1.30
C LYS A 206 -16.85 10.52 -2.77
N GLU A 207 -15.96 11.02 -3.62
CA GLU A 207 -15.88 10.62 -5.03
C GLU A 207 -15.64 9.12 -5.18
N PHE A 208 -14.71 8.57 -4.40
CA PHE A 208 -14.42 7.14 -4.40
C PHE A 208 -15.65 6.30 -4.02
N CYS A 209 -16.36 6.68 -2.96
CA CYS A 209 -17.61 6.02 -2.56
C CYS A 209 -18.68 6.14 -3.64
N GLN A 210 -18.83 7.30 -4.30
CA GLN A 210 -19.77 7.47 -5.41
C GLN A 210 -19.46 6.53 -6.58
N ARG A 211 -18.17 6.32 -6.91
CA ARG A 211 -17.77 5.31 -7.91
C ARG A 211 -18.16 3.90 -7.48
N ALA A 212 -17.92 3.54 -6.23
CA ALA A 212 -18.33 2.24 -5.69
C ALA A 212 -19.85 2.04 -5.75
N ILE A 213 -20.66 3.06 -5.40
CA ILE A 213 -22.13 3.03 -5.52
C ILE A 213 -22.54 2.82 -6.97
N LYS A 214 -21.96 3.57 -7.91
CA LYS A 214 -22.27 3.47 -9.33
C LYS A 214 -21.95 2.08 -9.90
N SER A 215 -20.87 1.46 -9.41
CA SER A 215 -20.48 0.11 -9.83
C SER A 215 -21.45 -1.00 -9.38
N SER A 216 -22.25 -0.71 -8.35
CA SER A 216 -23.27 -1.61 -7.81
C SER A 216 -24.68 -1.28 -8.33
N LYS A 217 -24.76 -0.47 -9.39
CA LYS A 217 -26.01 -0.13 -10.06
C LYS A 217 -25.95 -0.54 -11.53
N SER A 218 -27.06 -1.04 -12.06
CA SER A 218 -27.20 -1.37 -13.47
C SER A 218 -28.49 -0.77 -14.05
N GLY A 219 -28.47 -0.56 -15.36
CA GLY A 219 -29.55 0.11 -16.06
C GLY A 219 -29.77 1.54 -15.59
N GLY A 220 -31.01 1.99 -15.69
CA GLY A 220 -31.39 3.37 -15.48
C GLY A 220 -31.38 4.18 -16.78
N GLN A 221 -32.27 5.15 -16.84
CA GLN A 221 -32.43 6.08 -17.94
C GLN A 221 -32.74 7.44 -17.35
N ASP A 222 -31.85 8.39 -17.58
CA ASP A 222 -31.98 9.76 -17.15
C ASP A 222 -31.27 10.62 -18.20
N ASN A 223 -32.03 11.46 -18.88
CA ASN A 223 -31.52 12.48 -19.81
C ASN A 223 -32.10 13.85 -19.46
N PHE A 224 -32.37 14.08 -18.17
CA PHE A 224 -33.00 15.30 -17.71
C PHE A 224 -32.14 16.52 -18.03
N ASP A 225 -30.83 16.44 -17.83
CA ASP A 225 -29.92 17.57 -17.99
C ASP A 225 -29.91 18.06 -19.44
N GLU A 226 -29.78 17.16 -20.42
CA GLU A 226 -29.77 17.54 -21.83
C GLU A 226 -31.13 18.06 -22.31
N ALA A 227 -32.24 17.52 -21.77
CA ALA A 227 -33.58 18.00 -22.10
C ALA A 227 -33.90 19.34 -21.41
N TRP A 228 -33.41 19.55 -20.19
CA TRP A 228 -33.57 20.78 -19.43
C TRP A 228 -32.85 21.94 -20.10
N GLU A 229 -31.60 21.74 -20.55
CA GLU A 229 -30.85 22.79 -21.28
C GLU A 229 -31.60 23.26 -22.51
N LYS A 230 -32.08 22.34 -23.36
CA LYS A 230 -32.86 22.68 -24.57
C LYS A 230 -34.18 23.41 -24.23
N PHE A 231 -34.88 22.94 -23.20
CA PHE A 231 -36.12 23.58 -22.75
C PHE A 231 -35.85 24.99 -22.23
N TRP A 232 -34.83 25.14 -21.39
CA TRP A 232 -34.48 26.41 -20.77
C TRP A 232 -33.98 27.44 -21.80
N GLU A 233 -33.19 27.01 -22.80
CA GLU A 233 -32.79 27.82 -23.95
C GLU A 233 -34.02 28.30 -24.74
N ALA A 234 -34.94 27.40 -25.10
CA ALA A 234 -36.16 27.77 -25.83
C ALA A 234 -37.08 28.73 -25.06
N VAL A 235 -37.11 28.64 -23.72
CA VAL A 235 -37.84 29.61 -22.88
C VAL A 235 -37.10 30.95 -22.82
N SER A 236 -35.76 30.93 -22.77
CA SER A 236 -34.92 32.13 -22.73
C SER A 236 -34.99 32.93 -24.04
N ASP A 237 -35.13 32.24 -25.17
CA ASP A 237 -35.28 32.83 -26.51
C ASP A 237 -36.65 33.50 -26.73
N GLU A 238 -37.63 33.26 -25.86
CA GLU A 238 -38.95 33.92 -25.88
C GLU A 238 -39.14 34.86 -24.66
N PRO A 239 -38.50 36.04 -24.64
CA PRO A 239 -38.61 36.99 -23.52
C PRO A 239 -40.04 37.51 -23.30
N ASP A 240 -40.90 37.44 -24.33
CA ASP A 240 -42.32 37.74 -24.23
C ASP A 240 -43.16 36.63 -23.57
N GLY A 241 -42.56 35.51 -23.24
CA GLY A 241 -43.14 34.39 -22.53
C GLY A 241 -43.39 33.18 -23.44
N TYR A 242 -42.67 32.09 -23.17
CA TYR A 242 -42.85 30.79 -23.81
C TYR A 242 -44.22 30.21 -23.50
N LYS A 243 -45.01 29.97 -24.55
CA LYS A 243 -46.41 29.55 -24.43
C LYS A 243 -46.55 28.04 -24.32
N MET A 244 -47.13 27.59 -23.23
CA MET A 244 -47.50 26.18 -23.04
C MET A 244 -48.84 26.03 -22.31
N LYS A 245 -49.21 24.78 -21.99
CA LYS A 245 -50.46 24.48 -21.28
C LYS A 245 -50.18 23.74 -19.98
N THR A 246 -50.95 24.07 -18.96
CA THR A 246 -51.04 23.25 -17.74
C THR A 246 -51.60 21.87 -18.05
N LEU A 247 -51.48 20.91 -17.12
CA LEU A 247 -52.08 19.58 -17.27
C LEU A 247 -53.62 19.61 -17.49
N LYS A 248 -54.30 20.68 -17.06
CA LYS A 248 -55.74 20.88 -17.25
C LYS A 248 -56.09 21.68 -18.53
N GLY A 249 -55.10 21.97 -19.38
CA GLY A 249 -55.29 22.67 -20.65
C GLY A 249 -55.35 24.20 -20.56
N LYS A 250 -55.22 24.81 -19.37
CA LYS A 250 -55.13 26.27 -19.22
C LYS A 250 -53.79 26.79 -19.76
N PRO A 251 -53.74 27.97 -20.40
CA PRO A 251 -52.49 28.57 -20.86
C PRO A 251 -51.55 28.90 -19.70
N MET A 252 -50.25 28.82 -19.97
CA MET A 252 -49.15 29.12 -19.06
C MET A 252 -48.04 29.78 -19.90
N ASN A 253 -47.58 30.96 -19.50
CA ASN A 253 -46.55 31.71 -20.21
C ASN A 253 -45.31 31.81 -19.33
N LEU A 254 -44.26 31.10 -19.70
CA LEU A 254 -43.05 30.98 -18.89
C LEU A 254 -41.96 31.95 -19.35
N VAL A 255 -41.24 32.52 -18.41
CA VAL A 255 -39.98 33.23 -18.65
C VAL A 255 -38.87 32.59 -17.84
N ALA A 256 -37.67 32.53 -18.41
CA ALA A 256 -36.50 32.00 -17.74
C ALA A 256 -35.99 33.00 -16.69
N TYR A 257 -35.42 32.48 -15.61
CA TYR A 257 -34.68 33.29 -14.65
C TYR A 257 -33.43 32.54 -14.18
N GLU A 258 -32.45 33.34 -13.77
CA GLU A 258 -31.25 32.88 -13.07
C GLU A 258 -31.11 33.66 -11.77
N LYS A 259 -30.77 32.96 -10.68
CA LYS A 259 -30.51 33.58 -9.39
C LYS A 259 -29.39 32.84 -8.67
N GLY A 260 -28.15 33.30 -8.85
CA GLY A 260 -26.97 32.53 -8.46
C GLY A 260 -26.86 31.28 -9.34
N ASP A 261 -26.64 30.11 -8.73
CA ASP A 261 -26.55 28.83 -9.46
C ASP A 261 -27.93 28.20 -9.75
N MET A 262 -29.00 28.81 -9.23
CA MET A 262 -30.35 28.33 -9.48
C MET A 262 -30.89 28.85 -10.81
N THR A 263 -31.04 27.94 -11.76
CA THR A 263 -31.81 28.18 -12.99
C THR A 263 -33.25 27.70 -12.83
N GLY A 264 -34.16 28.36 -13.52
CA GLY A 264 -35.57 28.01 -13.47
C GLY A 264 -36.42 28.77 -14.44
N VAL A 265 -37.72 28.49 -14.37
CA VAL A 265 -38.75 29.19 -15.12
C VAL A 265 -39.84 29.69 -14.17
N THR A 266 -40.43 30.83 -14.48
CA THR A 266 -41.53 31.43 -13.72
C THR A 266 -42.65 31.84 -14.64
N GLU A 267 -43.89 31.87 -14.15
CA GLU A 267 -45.00 32.43 -14.91
C GLU A 267 -44.78 33.94 -15.09
N LYS A 268 -44.87 34.42 -16.34
CA LYS A 268 -44.79 35.84 -16.66
C LYS A 268 -45.74 36.64 -15.77
N GLU A 269 -45.26 37.76 -15.23
CA GLU A 269 -46.00 38.64 -14.29
C GLU A 269 -46.41 37.98 -12.96
N SER A 270 -45.79 36.87 -12.56
CA SER A 270 -46.06 36.21 -11.28
C SER A 270 -44.93 36.41 -10.26
N ASP A 271 -45.24 36.97 -9.10
CA ASP A 271 -44.26 37.15 -8.00
C ASP A 271 -44.13 35.93 -7.07
N SER A 272 -44.80 34.81 -7.38
CA SER A 272 -44.94 33.68 -6.44
C SER A 272 -44.81 32.29 -7.06
N ARG A 273 -44.85 32.17 -8.39
CA ARG A 273 -44.83 30.88 -9.09
C ARG A 273 -43.49 30.64 -9.75
N PHE A 274 -42.57 30.07 -8.99
CA PHE A 274 -41.23 29.71 -9.45
C PHE A 274 -41.06 28.20 -9.54
N TYR A 275 -40.49 27.75 -10.64
CA TYR A 275 -40.22 26.35 -10.94
C TYR A 275 -38.73 26.22 -11.23
N ASN A 276 -37.92 26.00 -10.20
CA ASN A 276 -36.50 25.79 -10.41
C ASN A 276 -36.21 24.39 -10.99
N ARG A 277 -35.03 24.25 -11.59
CA ARG A 277 -34.53 23.01 -12.18
C ARG A 277 -34.72 21.79 -11.29
N ASN A 278 -34.27 21.84 -10.04
CA ASN A 278 -34.29 20.69 -9.13
C ASN A 278 -35.67 20.29 -8.67
N GLN A 279 -36.56 21.26 -8.46
CA GLN A 279 -37.95 20.96 -8.19
C GLN A 279 -38.58 20.21 -9.38
N CYS A 280 -38.22 20.59 -10.61
CA CYS A 280 -38.67 19.89 -11.82
C CYS A 280 -38.04 18.50 -11.92
N TYR A 281 -36.73 18.36 -11.66
CA TYR A 281 -36.03 17.07 -11.64
C TYR A 281 -36.59 16.10 -10.59
N ASN A 282 -36.93 16.59 -9.39
CA ASN A 282 -37.61 15.80 -8.37
C ASN A 282 -38.94 15.26 -8.88
N VAL A 283 -39.75 16.12 -9.49
CA VAL A 283 -41.04 15.72 -10.07
C VAL A 283 -40.86 14.72 -11.22
N TYR A 284 -39.83 14.89 -12.05
CA TYR A 284 -39.46 13.94 -13.11
C TYR A 284 -39.14 12.55 -12.54
N ARG A 285 -38.45 12.48 -11.40
CA ARG A 285 -38.15 11.22 -10.68
C ARG A 285 -39.32 10.67 -9.84
N GLY A 286 -40.48 11.31 -9.86
CA GLY A 286 -41.65 10.91 -9.07
C GLY A 286 -41.64 11.36 -7.61
N LEU A 287 -40.70 12.23 -7.22
CA LEU A 287 -40.62 12.86 -5.91
C LEU A 287 -41.40 14.20 -5.89
N PRO A 288 -41.84 14.69 -4.72
CA PRO A 288 -42.46 16.01 -4.65
C PRO A 288 -41.43 17.10 -4.96
N GLY A 289 -41.82 18.12 -5.72
CA GLY A 289 -40.91 19.20 -6.11
C GLY A 289 -40.48 20.07 -4.94
N THR A 290 -41.31 20.16 -3.90
CA THR A 290 -40.99 20.79 -2.60
C THR A 290 -41.50 19.88 -1.48
N PRO A 291 -41.01 19.97 -0.24
CA PRO A 291 -41.46 19.10 0.86
C PRO A 291 -42.98 19.11 1.10
N LYS A 292 -43.67 20.22 0.80
CA LYS A 292 -45.14 20.34 0.92
C LYS A 292 -45.90 20.05 -0.38
N GLY A 293 -45.22 19.67 -1.47
CA GLY A 293 -45.82 19.39 -2.79
C GLY A 293 -46.44 20.60 -3.49
N GLY A 294 -46.16 21.83 -3.03
CA GLY A 294 -46.76 23.06 -3.57
C GLY A 294 -46.34 23.30 -5.01
N PHE A 295 -47.31 23.43 -5.92
CA PHE A 295 -47.14 23.65 -7.38
C PHE A 295 -46.64 22.47 -8.24
N ASP A 296 -46.61 21.24 -7.74
CA ASP A 296 -46.17 20.08 -8.53
C ASP A 296 -47.02 19.81 -9.77
N THR A 297 -48.29 20.22 -9.78
CA THR A 297 -49.15 20.12 -10.97
C THR A 297 -48.65 20.95 -12.15
N TYR A 298 -47.99 22.08 -11.89
CA TYR A 298 -47.35 22.91 -12.91
C TYR A 298 -46.00 22.33 -13.32
N ARG A 299 -45.20 21.85 -12.37
CA ARG A 299 -43.93 21.16 -12.67
C ARG A 299 -44.17 19.91 -13.53
N LYS A 300 -45.21 19.13 -13.24
CA LYS A 300 -45.61 18.00 -14.10
C LYS A 300 -46.04 18.44 -15.51
N ALA A 301 -46.61 19.64 -15.66
CA ALA A 301 -46.89 20.20 -16.98
C ALA A 301 -45.59 20.54 -17.72
N ILE A 302 -44.61 21.13 -17.03
CA ILE A 302 -43.27 21.40 -17.57
C ILE A 302 -42.59 20.09 -17.99
N ILE A 303 -42.57 19.07 -17.14
CA ILE A 303 -42.02 17.75 -17.48
C ILE A 303 -42.72 17.13 -18.69
N LYS A 304 -44.05 17.28 -18.80
CA LYS A 304 -44.80 16.82 -19.96
C LYS A 304 -44.39 17.55 -21.24
N GLU A 305 -44.24 18.87 -21.19
CA GLU A 305 -43.77 19.69 -22.32
C GLU A 305 -42.35 19.30 -22.74
N MET A 306 -41.46 19.08 -21.76
CA MET A 306 -40.09 18.58 -21.99
C MET A 306 -40.10 17.22 -22.70
N ALA A 307 -40.98 16.30 -22.32
CA ALA A 307 -41.12 15.00 -22.98
C ALA A 307 -41.68 15.10 -24.40
N GLU A 308 -42.62 16.02 -24.64
CA GLU A 308 -43.28 16.17 -25.95
C GLU A 308 -42.42 16.91 -26.97
N LYS A 309 -41.59 17.88 -26.55
CA LYS A 309 -40.87 18.79 -27.46
C LYS A 309 -39.35 18.79 -27.33
N PHE A 310 -38.81 18.31 -26.22
CA PHE A 310 -37.38 18.42 -25.89
C PHE A 310 -36.69 17.06 -25.67
N ASP A 311 -37.31 15.99 -26.17
CA ASP A 311 -36.79 14.60 -26.13
C ASP A 311 -36.48 14.09 -24.71
N LEU A 312 -37.18 14.59 -23.68
CA LEU A 312 -37.07 14.04 -22.34
C LEU A 312 -37.64 12.61 -22.31
N LYS A 313 -36.79 11.64 -22.01
CA LYS A 313 -37.18 10.23 -21.93
C LYS A 313 -37.72 9.90 -20.54
N PRO A 314 -38.58 8.88 -20.40
CA PRO A 314 -39.07 8.45 -19.09
C PRO A 314 -37.92 8.13 -18.14
N TYR A 315 -38.03 8.60 -16.89
CA TYR A 315 -37.06 8.26 -15.86
C TYR A 315 -37.16 6.79 -15.52
N HIS A 316 -36.02 6.10 -15.57
CA HIS A 316 -35.86 4.78 -14.97
C HIS A 316 -34.74 4.87 -13.94
N ALA A 317 -35.06 4.60 -12.67
CA ALA A 317 -34.03 4.55 -11.64
C ALA A 317 -33.07 3.38 -11.94
N PRO A 318 -31.75 3.55 -11.77
CA PRO A 318 -30.83 2.43 -11.78
C PRO A 318 -31.21 1.45 -10.66
N GLU A 319 -31.16 0.16 -10.97
CA GLU A 319 -31.44 -0.89 -9.99
C GLU A 319 -30.15 -1.29 -9.28
N ASP A 320 -30.25 -1.56 -7.97
CA ASP A 320 -29.15 -2.10 -7.20
C ASP A 320 -28.86 -3.53 -7.71
N ILE A 321 -27.64 -3.77 -8.18
CA ILE A 321 -27.18 -5.10 -8.57
C ILE A 321 -26.31 -5.69 -7.48
N GLN A 322 -26.41 -7.01 -7.32
CA GLN A 322 -25.43 -7.73 -6.51
C GLN A 322 -24.09 -7.72 -7.25
N SER A 323 -23.19 -6.86 -6.78
CA SER A 323 -21.84 -6.71 -7.31
C SER A 323 -20.83 -7.30 -6.35
N ASP A 324 -20.04 -8.25 -6.83
CA ASP A 324 -18.93 -8.83 -6.05
C ASP A 324 -17.69 -7.93 -6.05
N LYS A 325 -17.71 -6.82 -6.82
CA LYS A 325 -16.59 -5.87 -6.91
C LYS A 325 -16.30 -5.26 -5.56
N LYS A 326 -15.03 -5.31 -5.16
CA LYS A 326 -14.51 -4.70 -3.94
C LYS A 326 -13.82 -3.39 -4.28
N PHE A 327 -13.92 -2.42 -3.42
CA PHE A 327 -13.27 -1.12 -3.57
C PHE A 327 -12.35 -0.91 -2.38
N VAL A 328 -11.06 -0.66 -2.59
CA VAL A 328 -10.10 -0.49 -1.49
C VAL A 328 -9.56 0.94 -1.48
N PHE A 329 -9.71 1.63 -0.36
CA PHE A 329 -9.20 2.97 -0.15
C PHE A 329 -8.03 2.93 0.83
N ILE A 330 -6.84 3.31 0.37
CA ILE A 330 -5.62 3.32 1.16
C ILE A 330 -5.38 4.73 1.68
N ILE A 331 -5.18 4.84 2.99
CA ILE A 331 -4.83 6.09 3.69
C ILE A 331 -3.43 5.92 4.26
N ASP A 332 -2.44 6.46 3.57
CA ASP A 332 -1.05 6.44 3.99
C ASP A 332 -0.80 7.50 5.06
N GLU A 333 0.04 7.19 6.05
CA GLU A 333 0.36 8.08 7.17
C GLU A 333 -0.90 8.60 7.90
N ILE A 334 -1.87 7.71 8.16
CA ILE A 334 -3.20 8.04 8.66
C ILE A 334 -3.18 8.84 9.98
N ASN A 335 -2.12 8.70 10.79
CA ASN A 335 -1.94 9.41 12.05
C ASN A 335 -1.39 10.84 11.90
N ARG A 336 -0.95 11.25 10.71
CA ARG A 336 -0.41 12.61 10.46
C ARG A 336 -1.48 13.68 10.24
N GLY A 337 -2.76 13.31 10.27
CA GLY A 337 -3.88 14.25 10.22
C GLY A 337 -4.88 13.99 11.33
N GLU A 338 -5.68 15.00 11.65
CA GLU A 338 -6.71 14.92 12.69
C GLU A 338 -7.91 14.12 12.18
N ILE A 339 -7.82 12.78 12.30
CA ILE A 339 -8.77 11.83 11.69
C ILE A 339 -10.23 12.17 12.02
N SER A 340 -10.51 12.52 13.28
CA SER A 340 -11.86 12.88 13.73
C SER A 340 -12.42 14.08 12.96
N LYS A 341 -11.58 15.08 12.70
CA LYS A 341 -11.93 16.28 11.92
C LYS A 341 -12.05 15.95 10.42
N ILE A 342 -11.10 15.20 9.87
CA ILE A 342 -11.06 14.82 8.46
C ILE A 342 -12.30 13.98 8.07
N PHE A 343 -12.68 13.00 8.89
CA PHE A 343 -13.84 12.15 8.61
C PHE A 343 -15.16 12.85 8.95
N GLY A 344 -15.19 13.79 9.90
CA GLY A 344 -16.41 14.50 10.31
C GLY A 344 -17.55 13.54 10.63
N GLU A 345 -18.67 13.67 9.94
CA GLU A 345 -19.85 12.82 10.15
C GLU A 345 -19.68 11.38 9.64
N LEU A 346 -18.72 11.15 8.72
CA LEU A 346 -18.42 9.81 8.20
C LEU A 346 -17.89 8.88 9.28
N PHE A 347 -17.44 9.43 10.41
CA PHE A 347 -17.06 8.70 11.60
C PHE A 347 -18.13 7.72 12.10
N TYR A 348 -19.41 8.04 11.85
CA TYR A 348 -20.51 7.13 12.12
C TYR A 348 -20.61 6.02 11.06
N ALA A 349 -20.56 6.39 9.78
CA ALA A 349 -20.76 5.49 8.64
C ALA A 349 -19.58 4.53 8.38
N ILE A 350 -18.38 4.82 8.93
CA ILE A 350 -17.19 3.98 8.72
C ILE A 350 -17.29 2.64 9.44
N ASP A 351 -18.08 2.59 10.52
CA ASP A 351 -18.37 1.37 11.26
C ASP A 351 -19.04 0.35 10.33
N PRO A 352 -18.52 -0.89 10.22
CA PRO A 352 -19.11 -1.92 9.37
C PRO A 352 -20.62 -2.13 9.58
N GLY A 353 -21.10 -1.95 10.82
CA GLY A 353 -22.51 -2.10 11.17
C GLY A 353 -23.42 -1.02 10.56
N TYR A 354 -22.87 0.15 10.22
CA TYR A 354 -23.61 1.31 9.71
C TYR A 354 -23.33 1.61 8.22
N ARG A 355 -22.60 0.77 7.50
CA ARG A 355 -22.41 0.94 6.06
C ARG A 355 -23.70 0.72 5.27
N GLY A 356 -23.73 1.25 4.03
CA GLY A 356 -24.90 1.23 3.17
C GLY A 356 -25.95 2.28 3.54
N LYS A 357 -27.13 2.20 2.90
CA LYS A 357 -28.22 3.19 3.05
C LYS A 357 -28.69 3.37 4.51
N LYS A 358 -28.52 2.35 5.37
CA LYS A 358 -28.94 2.37 6.78
C LYS A 358 -28.15 3.34 7.68
N GLY A 359 -26.89 3.62 7.36
CA GLY A 359 -26.10 4.63 8.08
C GLY A 359 -25.82 5.86 7.23
N ALA A 360 -26.77 6.22 6.36
CA ALA A 360 -26.67 7.44 5.59
C ALA A 360 -26.72 8.68 6.49
N ILE A 361 -25.75 9.57 6.28
CA ILE A 361 -25.55 10.81 7.03
C ILE A 361 -25.83 12.02 6.14
N SER A 362 -26.12 13.15 6.78
CA SER A 362 -26.08 14.46 6.15
C SER A 362 -24.67 15.02 6.36
N THR A 363 -23.99 15.36 5.28
CA THR A 363 -22.66 15.97 5.32
C THR A 363 -22.73 17.43 5.79
N GLN A 364 -21.59 18.04 6.11
CA GLN A 364 -21.52 19.41 6.62
C GLN A 364 -22.17 20.43 5.66
N TYR A 365 -22.12 20.18 4.35
CA TYR A 365 -22.71 21.04 3.33
C TYR A 365 -24.07 20.53 2.82
N ALA A 366 -24.72 19.57 3.52
CA ALA A 366 -26.02 18.99 3.13
C ALA A 366 -27.09 20.03 2.78
N ASN A 367 -27.18 21.13 3.54
CA ASN A 367 -28.17 22.19 3.33
C ASN A 367 -27.90 23.06 2.10
N MET A 368 -26.70 22.99 1.53
CA MET A 368 -26.32 23.69 0.31
C MET A 368 -26.43 22.81 -0.94
N HIS A 369 -26.62 21.50 -0.76
CA HIS A 369 -26.98 20.61 -1.86
C HIS A 369 -28.44 20.80 -2.24
N GLU A 370 -28.74 20.64 -3.53
CA GLU A 370 -30.09 20.79 -4.06
C GLU A 370 -30.90 19.49 -3.82
N GLY A 371 -31.38 19.29 -2.59
CA GLY A 371 -32.21 18.15 -2.22
C GLY A 371 -31.91 17.63 -0.81
N GLU A 372 -32.60 16.56 -0.40
CA GLU A 372 -32.37 15.88 0.89
C GLU A 372 -31.51 14.60 0.72
N GLU A 373 -30.64 14.56 -0.29
CA GLU A 373 -29.85 13.36 -0.57
C GLU A 373 -28.76 13.16 0.49
N LYS A 374 -28.85 12.02 1.20
CA LYS A 374 -27.87 11.63 2.22
C LYS A 374 -26.73 10.83 1.61
N PHE A 375 -25.55 10.99 2.19
CA PHE A 375 -24.35 10.24 1.81
C PHE A 375 -24.15 9.02 2.71
N TYR A 376 -23.63 7.92 2.18
CA TYR A 376 -23.25 6.74 2.95
C TYR A 376 -21.99 6.09 2.37
N ILE A 377 -21.26 5.37 3.22
CA ILE A 377 -20.13 4.54 2.81
C ILE A 377 -20.68 3.18 2.32
N PRO A 378 -20.40 2.76 1.07
CA PRO A 378 -20.89 1.49 0.54
C PRO A 378 -20.33 0.27 1.28
N GLU A 379 -21.13 -0.80 1.35
CA GLU A 379 -20.72 -2.06 1.99
C GLU A 379 -19.54 -2.74 1.27
N ASN A 380 -19.34 -2.47 -0.02
CA ASN A 380 -18.23 -3.02 -0.80
C ASN A 380 -16.96 -2.17 -0.80
N VAL A 381 -16.90 -1.08 -0.02
CA VAL A 381 -15.66 -0.32 0.23
C VAL A 381 -14.86 -1.00 1.34
N TYR A 382 -13.54 -0.89 1.34
CA TYR A 382 -12.63 -1.38 2.38
C TYR A 382 -11.56 -0.32 2.58
N ILE A 383 -11.11 -0.10 3.83
CA ILE A 383 -10.13 0.93 4.14
C ILE A 383 -8.88 0.28 4.73
N ILE A 384 -7.72 0.64 4.19
CA ILE A 384 -6.41 0.27 4.74
C ILE A 384 -5.67 1.53 5.13
N GLY A 385 -5.47 1.76 6.42
CA GLY A 385 -4.59 2.79 6.95
C GLY A 385 -3.17 2.26 7.14
N THR A 386 -2.15 3.10 6.92
CA THR A 386 -0.78 2.82 7.36
C THR A 386 -0.35 3.88 8.36
N MET A 387 0.40 3.50 9.39
CA MET A 387 0.98 4.46 10.34
C MET A 387 2.34 4.03 10.85
N ASN A 388 3.23 5.00 11.07
CA ASN A 388 4.46 4.79 11.82
C ASN A 388 4.20 5.06 13.30
N ASP A 389 4.67 4.15 14.16
CA ASP A 389 4.37 4.21 15.60
C ASP A 389 5.20 5.25 16.37
N ILE A 390 6.27 5.76 15.77
CA ILE A 390 7.25 6.63 16.42
C ILE A 390 7.13 8.10 16.01
N ASP A 391 6.28 8.43 15.03
CA ASP A 391 6.15 9.80 14.55
C ASP A 391 5.66 10.69 15.70
N ARG A 392 6.50 11.64 16.15
CA ARG A 392 6.26 12.44 17.36
C ARG A 392 5.20 13.53 17.17
N SER A 393 4.81 13.84 15.93
CA SER A 393 3.90 14.93 15.55
C SER A 393 2.52 14.43 15.09
N VAL A 394 2.04 13.32 15.65
CA VAL A 394 0.85 12.63 15.16
C VAL A 394 -0.31 12.71 16.15
N ASP A 395 -1.52 12.78 15.60
CA ASP A 395 -2.73 12.78 16.41
C ASP A 395 -2.94 11.40 17.05
N SER A 396 -3.27 11.41 18.34
CA SER A 396 -3.58 10.18 19.05
C SER A 396 -4.93 9.64 18.60
N PHE A 397 -4.95 8.42 18.07
CA PHE A 397 -6.21 7.72 17.79
C PHE A 397 -7.07 7.60 19.05
N ASP A 398 -8.26 8.20 19.00
CA ASP A 398 -9.23 8.10 20.08
C ASP A 398 -9.79 6.67 20.24
N PHE A 399 -10.41 6.40 21.39
CA PHE A 399 -10.98 5.08 21.68
C PHE A 399 -12.14 4.70 20.74
N ALA A 400 -12.79 5.66 20.10
CA ALA A 400 -13.88 5.39 19.18
C ALA A 400 -13.36 4.91 17.82
N MET A 401 -12.28 5.48 17.29
CA MET A 401 -11.57 4.99 16.10
C MET A 401 -10.92 3.64 16.36
N ARG A 402 -10.33 3.44 17.53
CA ARG A 402 -9.73 2.15 17.89
C ARG A 402 -10.71 0.97 17.82
N ARG A 403 -12.01 1.22 17.99
CA ARG A 403 -13.06 0.20 17.88
C ARG A 403 -13.52 -0.07 16.44
N ARG A 404 -13.32 0.88 15.52
CA ARG A 404 -13.80 0.79 14.13
C ARG A 404 -12.75 0.29 13.15
N PHE A 405 -11.48 0.30 13.56
CA PHE A 405 -10.36 -0.26 12.82
C PHE A 405 -9.79 -1.47 13.55
N ARG A 406 -9.40 -2.49 12.78
CA ARG A 406 -8.53 -3.56 13.28
C ARG A 406 -7.08 -3.11 13.15
N PHE A 407 -6.32 -3.16 14.23
CA PHE A 407 -4.90 -2.79 14.22
C PHE A 407 -4.05 -4.05 14.11
N VAL A 408 -3.13 -4.06 13.14
CA VAL A 408 -2.16 -5.13 12.97
C VAL A 408 -0.76 -4.52 12.91
N GLU A 409 0.10 -5.01 13.80
CA GLU A 409 1.51 -4.65 13.82
C GLU A 409 2.27 -5.46 12.76
N ILE A 410 3.06 -4.76 11.95
CA ILE A 410 3.94 -5.32 10.93
C ILE A 410 5.37 -5.17 11.43
N LYS A 411 5.99 -6.29 11.81
CA LYS A 411 7.35 -6.30 12.35
C LYS A 411 8.38 -6.35 11.24
N ALA A 412 9.58 -5.86 11.52
CA ALA A 412 10.71 -5.96 10.60
C ALA A 412 11.03 -7.41 10.20
N GLU A 413 10.98 -8.32 11.17
CA GLU A 413 11.23 -9.76 10.97
C GLU A 413 10.23 -10.39 9.98
N ASP A 414 8.94 -10.02 10.06
CA ASP A 414 7.89 -10.53 9.18
C ASP A 414 8.07 -10.07 7.71
N CYS A 415 8.95 -9.09 7.49
CA CYS A 415 9.12 -8.40 6.21
C CYS A 415 10.41 -8.77 5.47
N LEU A 416 11.26 -9.65 6.02
CA LEU A 416 12.55 -10.03 5.42
C LEU A 416 12.40 -10.58 4.00
N GLY A 417 11.26 -11.22 3.69
CA GLY A 417 10.95 -11.74 2.35
C GLY A 417 10.87 -10.67 1.25
N MET A 418 10.89 -9.38 1.61
CA MET A 418 11.00 -8.26 0.67
C MET A 418 12.29 -8.26 -0.15
N TRP A 419 13.37 -8.83 0.38
CA TRP A 419 14.65 -8.87 -0.32
C TRP A 419 14.70 -9.89 -1.45
N LYS A 420 13.75 -10.83 -1.50
CA LYS A 420 13.71 -11.85 -2.54
C LYS A 420 13.58 -11.21 -3.93
N ASN A 421 14.40 -11.65 -4.87
CA ASN A 421 14.49 -11.13 -6.23
C ASN A 421 14.92 -9.64 -6.32
N GLN A 422 15.23 -9.00 -5.19
CA GLN A 422 15.72 -7.63 -5.11
C GLN A 422 17.20 -7.59 -4.73
N LEU A 423 17.63 -8.53 -3.88
CA LEU A 423 19.02 -8.72 -3.47
C LEU A 423 19.51 -10.09 -3.93
N ASP A 424 20.82 -10.19 -4.13
CA ASP A 424 21.49 -11.47 -4.33
C ASP A 424 21.31 -12.35 -3.10
N ASP A 425 21.08 -13.64 -3.33
CA ASP A 425 20.94 -14.66 -2.30
C ASP A 425 22.04 -14.53 -1.22
N SER A 426 23.33 -14.51 -1.60
CA SER A 426 24.43 -14.37 -0.64
C SER A 426 24.39 -13.09 0.20
N LYS A 427 23.72 -12.03 -0.26
CA LYS A 427 23.60 -10.74 0.43
C LYS A 427 22.39 -10.69 1.37
N ILE A 428 21.37 -11.51 1.12
CA ILE A 428 20.18 -11.61 1.99
C ILE A 428 20.57 -12.09 3.39
N LEU A 429 21.47 -13.09 3.50
CA LEU A 429 21.90 -13.60 4.81
C LEU A 429 22.64 -12.54 5.62
N GLU A 430 23.64 -11.89 5.01
CA GLU A 430 24.39 -10.80 5.67
C GLU A 430 23.44 -9.66 6.09
N ALA A 431 22.55 -9.23 5.19
CA ALA A 431 21.54 -8.22 5.52
C ALA A 431 20.63 -8.63 6.69
N THR A 432 20.20 -9.90 6.73
CA THR A 432 19.37 -10.45 7.81
C THR A 432 20.10 -10.37 9.16
N ILE A 433 21.35 -10.84 9.21
CA ILE A 433 22.16 -10.84 10.43
C ILE A 433 22.34 -9.43 10.96
N ARG A 434 22.79 -8.50 10.10
CA ARG A 434 23.03 -7.10 10.47
C ARG A 434 21.76 -6.42 10.98
N LEU A 435 20.63 -6.63 10.30
CA LEU A 435 19.34 -6.07 10.71
C LEU A 435 18.88 -6.57 12.08
N ARG A 436 19.02 -7.88 12.35
CA ARG A 436 18.65 -8.46 13.65
C ARG A 436 19.53 -7.95 14.78
N HIS A 437 20.85 -7.87 14.56
CA HIS A 437 21.77 -7.27 15.55
C HIS A 437 21.44 -5.82 15.85
N LEU A 438 21.23 -5.02 14.80
CA LEU A 438 20.86 -3.63 14.97
C LEU A 438 19.56 -3.49 15.75
N ASN A 439 18.50 -4.22 15.37
CA ASN A 439 17.20 -4.13 16.05
C ASN A 439 17.25 -4.58 17.52
N GLN A 440 17.97 -5.67 17.84
CA GLN A 440 18.16 -6.04 19.25
C GLN A 440 18.97 -5.01 20.05
N ALA A 441 19.94 -4.34 19.42
CA ALA A 441 20.68 -3.27 20.07
C ALA A 441 19.78 -2.05 20.33
N ILE A 442 18.92 -1.69 19.36
CA ILE A 442 17.91 -0.63 19.51
C ILE A 442 16.99 -0.92 20.71
N GLU A 443 16.48 -2.15 20.86
CA GLU A 443 15.61 -2.50 22.00
C GLU A 443 16.29 -2.45 23.36
N LYS A 444 17.63 -2.51 23.42
CA LYS A 444 18.39 -2.44 24.68
C LYS A 444 18.66 -1.01 25.14
N ILE A 445 18.51 -0.02 24.24
CA ILE A 445 18.70 1.39 24.58
C ILE A 445 17.49 1.87 25.39
N ALA A 446 17.76 2.58 26.49
CA ALA A 446 16.72 3.17 27.33
C ALA A 446 15.81 4.10 26.49
N ASP A 447 14.50 4.04 26.77
CA ASP A 447 13.44 4.80 26.08
C ASP A 447 13.15 4.40 24.61
N LEU A 448 13.95 3.51 24.02
CA LEU A 448 13.64 2.87 22.74
C LEU A 448 12.93 1.52 22.96
N ASN A 449 12.22 1.07 21.93
CA ASN A 449 11.52 -0.22 21.91
C ASN A 449 11.31 -0.66 20.45
N ARG A 450 10.64 -1.80 20.25
CA ARG A 450 10.37 -2.38 18.93
C ARG A 450 9.75 -1.46 17.88
N ASN A 451 9.06 -0.39 18.28
CA ASN A 451 8.50 0.60 17.34
C ASN A 451 9.62 1.39 16.62
N TYR A 452 10.82 1.46 17.19
CA TYR A 452 12.01 2.10 16.63
C TYR A 452 12.86 1.16 15.79
N HIS A 453 12.43 -0.09 15.57
CA HIS A 453 13.17 -0.99 14.69
C HIS A 453 13.39 -0.39 13.30
N ILE A 454 14.52 -0.76 12.71
CA ILE A 454 14.79 -0.55 11.29
C ILE A 454 14.11 -1.67 10.52
N GLY A 455 13.37 -1.31 9.48
CA GLY A 455 12.72 -2.27 8.60
C GLY A 455 13.60 -2.73 7.44
N PRO A 456 13.29 -3.87 6.79
CA PRO A 456 14.11 -4.42 5.70
C PRO A 456 14.22 -3.51 4.47
N SER A 457 13.27 -2.61 4.21
CA SER A 457 13.26 -1.82 2.97
C SER A 457 14.48 -0.90 2.80
N TYR A 458 15.15 -0.48 3.89
CA TYR A 458 16.39 0.31 3.80
C TYR A 458 17.49 -0.44 3.03
N PHE A 459 17.57 -1.75 3.19
CA PHE A 459 18.58 -2.59 2.53
C PHE A 459 18.30 -2.79 1.03
N LEU A 460 17.12 -2.40 0.52
CA LEU A 460 16.85 -2.40 -0.92
C LEU A 460 17.69 -1.37 -1.69
N ALA A 461 18.34 -0.43 -1.00
CA ALA A 461 19.31 0.48 -1.60
C ALA A 461 20.64 -0.21 -1.97
N LEU A 462 20.96 -1.36 -1.35
CA LEU A 462 22.27 -2.03 -1.51
C LEU A 462 22.72 -2.25 -2.96
N PRO A 463 21.87 -2.70 -3.91
CA PRO A 463 22.30 -2.89 -5.29
C PRO A 463 22.79 -1.60 -5.95
N GLN A 464 22.23 -0.44 -5.57
CA GLN A 464 22.64 0.87 -6.07
C GLN A 464 23.89 1.41 -5.37
N LEU A 465 24.26 0.81 -4.24
CA LEU A 465 25.44 1.16 -3.44
C LEU A 465 26.58 0.16 -3.68
N ASP A 466 26.54 -0.62 -4.75
CA ASP A 466 27.51 -1.69 -5.03
C ASP A 466 27.65 -2.70 -3.86
N TYR A 467 26.56 -2.90 -3.12
CA TYR A 467 26.49 -3.70 -1.89
C TYR A 467 27.46 -3.25 -0.79
N ASP A 468 27.75 -1.95 -0.72
CA ASP A 468 28.53 -1.30 0.33
C ASP A 468 27.65 -1.01 1.56
N TYR A 469 27.84 -1.80 2.61
CA TYR A 469 27.13 -1.65 3.89
C TYR A 469 27.58 -0.41 4.69
N GLU A 470 28.78 0.11 4.44
CA GLU A 470 29.24 1.34 5.10
C GLU A 470 28.50 2.55 4.51
N ARG A 471 28.33 2.60 3.19
CA ARG A 471 27.49 3.61 2.54
C ARG A 471 26.03 3.48 2.95
N LEU A 472 25.49 2.26 3.01
CA LEU A 472 24.13 2.03 3.50
C LEU A 472 23.95 2.60 4.92
N TRP A 473 24.91 2.35 5.79
CA TRP A 473 24.91 2.88 7.15
C TRP A 473 24.92 4.41 7.14
N GLN A 474 25.95 5.03 6.54
CA GLN A 474 26.17 6.47 6.58
C GLN A 474 25.03 7.26 5.94
N ASP A 475 24.50 6.81 4.80
CA ASP A 475 23.55 7.59 4.00
C ASP A 475 22.09 7.38 4.41
N TYR A 476 21.73 6.20 4.95
CA TYR A 476 20.32 5.83 5.16
C TYR A 476 19.97 5.45 6.60
N ILE A 477 20.85 4.75 7.32
CA ILE A 477 20.54 4.22 8.66
C ILE A 477 20.98 5.20 9.76
N GLN A 478 22.22 5.68 9.69
CA GLN A 478 22.80 6.57 10.68
C GLN A 478 21.98 7.85 10.90
N PRO A 479 21.56 8.61 9.86
CA PRO A 479 20.82 9.85 10.08
C PRO A 479 19.47 9.63 10.80
N LEU A 480 18.83 8.48 10.58
CA LEU A 480 17.60 8.11 11.26
C LEU A 480 17.84 7.77 12.74
N LEU A 481 18.91 7.04 13.03
CA LEU A 481 19.28 6.69 14.41
C LEU A 481 19.73 7.93 15.20
N GLU A 482 20.41 8.88 14.57
CA GLU A 482 20.72 10.18 15.17
C GLU A 482 19.43 10.89 15.62
N GLU A 483 18.38 10.91 14.79
CA GLU A 483 17.09 11.49 15.20
C GLU A 483 16.39 10.68 16.32
N TYR A 484 16.56 9.35 16.39
CA TYR A 484 16.03 8.55 17.49
C TYR A 484 16.71 8.88 18.81
N LEU A 485 18.03 8.99 18.79
CA LEU A 485 18.88 9.25 19.96
C LEU A 485 18.94 10.72 20.33
N ARG A 486 18.42 11.61 19.48
CA ARG A 486 18.44 13.06 19.69
C ARG A 486 17.87 13.43 21.06
N GLY A 487 18.71 14.07 21.87
CA GLY A 487 18.39 14.48 23.24
C GLY A 487 18.77 13.46 24.31
N SER A 488 19.35 12.31 23.94
CA SER A 488 20.02 11.39 24.84
C SER A 488 21.35 11.98 25.34
N TYR A 489 21.69 11.72 26.60
CA TYR A 489 22.97 12.16 27.20
C TYR A 489 24.19 11.41 26.64
N GLN A 490 23.98 10.26 25.99
CA GLN A 490 25.04 9.37 25.47
C GLN A 490 24.88 9.13 23.95
N GLU A 491 24.37 10.11 23.21
CA GLU A 491 24.05 9.98 21.77
C GLU A 491 25.20 9.37 20.96
N ALA A 492 26.43 9.88 21.10
CA ALA A 492 27.59 9.39 20.37
C ALA A 492 27.99 7.94 20.75
N GLU A 493 28.01 7.63 22.04
CA GLU A 493 28.35 6.29 22.55
C GLU A 493 27.30 5.26 22.10
N GLN A 494 26.02 5.60 22.22
CA GLN A 494 24.91 4.76 21.77
C GLN A 494 24.95 4.54 20.25
N LEU A 495 25.28 5.56 19.46
CA LEU A 495 25.41 5.42 18.01
C LEU A 495 26.59 4.51 17.62
N GLU A 496 27.72 4.61 18.32
CA GLU A 496 28.87 3.70 18.15
C GLU A 496 28.50 2.25 18.51
N GLU A 497 27.76 2.03 19.59
CA GLU A 497 27.25 0.70 19.97
C GLU A 497 26.32 0.12 18.91
N LEU A 498 25.42 0.94 18.35
CA LEU A 498 24.52 0.53 17.26
C LEU A 498 25.29 0.21 15.99
N LYS A 499 26.32 0.99 15.64
CA LYS A 499 27.21 0.68 14.50
C LYS A 499 27.96 -0.64 14.73
N ALA A 500 28.53 -0.81 15.91
CA ALA A 500 29.22 -2.04 16.28
C ALA A 500 28.29 -3.26 16.22
N ALA A 501 27.01 -3.11 16.59
CA ALA A 501 26.00 -4.15 16.42
C ALA A 501 25.69 -4.42 14.93
N PHE A 502 25.48 -3.37 14.13
CA PHE A 502 25.24 -3.50 12.69
C PHE A 502 26.41 -4.15 11.93
N ASP A 503 27.64 -4.04 12.41
CA ASP A 503 28.82 -4.67 11.81
C ASP A 503 29.04 -6.13 12.22
N LYS A 504 28.25 -6.66 13.16
CA LYS A 504 28.32 -8.08 13.53
C LYS A 504 27.82 -8.96 12.38
N LEU A 505 28.62 -9.97 12.06
CA LEU A 505 28.33 -10.99 11.04
C LEU A 505 28.11 -12.39 11.64
N GLU A 506 28.13 -12.51 12.96
CA GLU A 506 27.82 -13.75 13.67
C GLU A 506 26.31 -13.86 13.81
N GLU A 507 25.62 -14.91 13.35
CA GLU A 507 24.17 -14.97 13.66
C GLU A 507 23.98 -15.11 15.17
N MET A 508 22.89 -14.51 15.64
CA MET A 508 22.47 -14.58 17.03
C MET A 508 22.15 -16.02 17.41
N ASP A 509 22.50 -16.44 18.62
CA ASP A 509 21.92 -17.66 19.18
C ASP A 509 20.40 -17.45 19.23
N ASP A 510 19.63 -18.35 18.60
CA ASP A 510 18.17 -18.33 18.68
C ASP A 510 17.79 -18.36 20.17
N VAL A 511 17.33 -17.22 20.69
CA VAL A 511 16.68 -17.16 21.99
C VAL A 511 15.21 -17.45 21.71
N ASP A 512 14.77 -18.62 22.18
CA ASP A 512 13.39 -19.14 22.14
C ASP A 512 12.32 -18.10 22.53
#